data_AF-A0A2G8LB64-F1
#
_entry.id   AF-A0A2G8LB64-F1
#
_cell.length_a   1.000
_cell.length_b   1.000
_cell.length_c   1.000
_cell.angle_alpha   90.00
_cell.angle_beta   90.00
_cell.angle_gamma   90.00
#
_symmetry.space_group_name_H-M   'P 1'
#
loop_
_entity.id
_entity.type
_entity.pdbx_description
1 polymer ?
#
loop_
_entity_poly.entity_id
_entity_poly.type
_entity_poly.pdbx_seq_one_letter_code
_entity_poly.pdbx_strand_id
1 'polypeptide(L)'
;MVFPRNTISSAPDAISEPMVSKLRLRSRSDIKDTESISGYFSDRTDVSLSDLKHYSVQKDYAKILLLIAFPLLTIVVLSCVTAIRTIQMVNIAEKTRNAIEINSLTSSLVARLQVERGLSTGLLGSSGNTSLEPQIKKLDNARNLTDGNLTLLKERSDFQFPEIVVGNETIRSLHELTEKIIGHRKGVDNRSVTPEDNVNFTHQLMLES
;
A
#
# COMPACT_ATOMS: atom_id res chain seq x y z
N MET A 1 -20.07 29.71 18.04
CA MET A 1 -20.40 28.41 17.41
C MET A 1 -19.55 27.36 18.09
N VAL A 2 -20.19 26.51 18.91
CA VAL A 2 -19.55 25.53 19.79
C VAL A 2 -19.73 24.16 19.13
N PHE A 3 -18.63 23.48 18.82
CA PHE A 3 -18.66 22.09 18.35
C PHE A 3 -18.61 21.14 19.54
N PRO A 4 -19.48 20.11 19.60
CA PRO A 4 -19.40 19.10 20.65
C PRO A 4 -18.26 18.11 20.40
N ARG A 5 -17.56 17.78 21.50
CA ARG A 5 -16.62 16.67 21.65
C ARG A 5 -17.35 15.34 21.44
N ASN A 6 -16.82 14.47 20.58
CA ASN A 6 -17.18 13.05 20.58
C ASN A 6 -16.07 12.25 21.27
N THR A 7 -16.42 11.66 22.40
CA THR A 7 -15.67 10.70 23.20
C THR A 7 -16.09 9.29 22.83
N ILE A 8 -15.15 8.44 22.44
CA ILE A 8 -15.27 6.97 22.34
C ILE A 8 -14.03 6.43 23.07
N SER A 9 -14.05 6.13 24.38
CA SER A 9 -14.51 4.90 25.07
C SER A 9 -13.97 3.62 24.41
N SER A 10 -12.81 3.11 24.88
CA SER A 10 -12.65 1.86 25.69
C SER A 10 -13.05 0.57 24.95
N ALA A 11 -12.27 -0.51 24.83
CA ALA A 11 -11.10 -1.01 25.52
C ALA A 11 -10.47 -2.15 24.65
N PRO A 12 -9.31 -2.71 25.02
CA PRO A 12 -8.56 -3.67 24.19
C PRO A 12 -8.88 -5.12 24.59
N ASP A 13 -9.25 -5.96 23.62
CA ASP A 13 -9.35 -7.40 23.84
C ASP A 13 -7.99 -8.07 23.66
N ALA A 14 -7.54 -8.63 24.78
CA ALA A 14 -6.39 -9.47 24.95
C ALA A 14 -6.53 -10.76 24.13
N ILE A 15 -5.55 -11.05 23.28
CA ILE A 15 -5.34 -12.40 22.74
C ILE A 15 -4.11 -12.98 23.42
N SER A 16 -4.41 -13.97 24.25
CA SER A 16 -3.54 -14.84 25.02
C SER A 16 -2.49 -15.57 24.17
N GLU A 17 -1.23 -15.51 24.63
CA GLU A 17 -0.18 -16.51 24.40
C GLU A 17 -0.54 -17.89 25.01
N PRO A 18 0.35 -18.91 25.05
CA PRO A 18 1.08 -19.56 23.96
C PRO A 18 0.84 -21.10 24.01
N MET A 19 0.71 -21.77 22.86
CA MET A 19 0.63 -23.24 22.85
C MET A 19 1.99 -23.90 22.63
N VAL A 20 2.64 -24.20 23.76
CA VAL A 20 3.77 -25.12 23.91
C VAL A 20 3.34 -26.51 23.41
N SER A 21 3.95 -27.00 22.34
CA SER A 21 3.91 -28.43 21.98
C SER A 21 5.28 -29.07 22.21
N LYS A 22 5.27 -29.93 23.22
CA LYS A 22 6.31 -30.83 23.70
C LYS A 22 6.78 -31.76 22.59
N LEU A 23 8.08 -31.74 22.25
CA LEU A 23 8.70 -32.82 21.47
C LEU A 23 9.43 -33.78 22.40
N ARG A 24 9.01 -35.02 22.23
CA ARG A 24 9.08 -36.19 23.10
C ARG A 24 10.50 -36.75 23.12
N LEU A 25 11.10 -36.80 24.30
CA LEU A 25 12.21 -37.70 24.60
C LEU A 25 11.74 -39.15 24.39
N ARG A 26 12.36 -39.87 23.46
CA ARG A 26 12.20 -41.32 23.31
C ARG A 26 13.39 -41.98 24.01
N SER A 27 13.05 -42.65 25.11
CA SER A 27 13.90 -43.48 25.95
C SER A 27 13.84 -44.94 25.49
N ARG A 28 14.83 -45.72 25.95
CA ARG A 28 14.96 -47.20 25.97
C ARG A 28 15.32 -47.89 24.65
N SER A 29 16.10 -48.98 24.64
CA SER A 29 16.88 -49.72 25.66
C SER A 29 17.68 -50.80 24.90
N ASP A 30 18.48 -51.57 25.64
CA ASP A 30 19.06 -52.90 25.31
C ASP A 30 20.57 -52.81 25.10
N ILE A 31 21.38 -52.97 26.16
CA ILE A 31 21.72 -54.24 26.84
C ILE A 31 22.23 -55.28 25.84
N LYS A 32 23.57 -55.39 25.74
CA LYS A 32 24.27 -56.68 25.77
C LYS A 32 25.56 -56.51 26.57
N ASP A 33 25.54 -57.11 27.75
CA ASP A 33 26.72 -57.51 28.51
C ASP A 33 27.47 -58.64 27.80
N THR A 34 28.68 -58.92 28.30
CA THR A 34 29.64 -60.00 27.96
C THR A 34 30.47 -59.69 26.71
N GLU A 35 31.81 -59.64 26.74
CA GLU A 35 32.76 -60.52 27.42
C GLU A 35 34.05 -59.80 27.84
N SER A 36 34.60 -60.30 28.94
CA SER A 36 35.92 -60.01 29.50
C SER A 36 37.03 -60.83 28.82
N ILE A 37 38.02 -60.17 28.22
CA ILE A 37 39.35 -60.70 27.86
C ILE A 37 40.35 -59.55 28.06
N SER A 38 41.04 -59.42 29.20
CA SER A 38 42.31 -60.09 29.53
C SER A 38 43.33 -60.06 28.39
N GLY A 39 44.23 -59.07 28.39
CA GLY A 39 45.32 -59.02 27.44
C GLY A 39 46.22 -57.81 27.66
N TYR A 40 47.29 -58.03 28.42
CA TYR A 40 48.45 -57.16 28.52
C TYR A 40 48.88 -56.64 27.14
N PHE A 41 48.99 -55.32 26.99
CA PHE A 41 50.12 -54.74 26.25
C PHE A 41 50.35 -53.29 26.73
N SER A 42 51.35 -53.17 27.59
CA SER A 42 51.96 -51.91 27.98
C SER A 42 52.76 -51.41 26.79
N ASP A 43 52.16 -50.57 25.94
CA ASP A 43 52.93 -49.78 25.00
C ASP A 43 52.98 -48.33 25.51
N ARG A 44 54.13 -47.96 26.05
CA ARG A 44 54.46 -46.57 26.35
C ARG A 44 54.57 -45.86 25.01
N THR A 45 53.47 -45.28 24.56
CA THR A 45 53.57 -44.15 23.64
C THR A 45 54.21 -43.02 24.43
N ASP A 46 55.51 -42.83 24.26
CA ASP A 46 56.16 -41.55 24.50
C ASP A 46 55.50 -40.53 23.55
N VAL A 47 54.33 -40.03 23.94
CA VAL A 47 53.67 -38.90 23.29
C VAL A 47 54.60 -37.72 23.52
N SER A 48 55.37 -37.41 22.49
CA SER A 48 56.31 -36.30 22.49
C SER A 48 55.62 -35.05 23.01
N LEU A 49 56.17 -34.45 24.06
CA LEU A 49 55.64 -33.26 24.72
C LEU A 49 55.41 -32.09 23.73
N SER A 50 56.07 -32.13 22.56
CA SER A 50 55.89 -31.22 21.43
C SER A 50 54.50 -31.32 20.78
N ASP A 51 53.93 -32.53 20.66
CA ASP A 51 52.65 -32.75 19.97
C ASP A 51 51.45 -32.33 20.83
N LEU A 52 51.54 -32.52 22.15
CA LEU A 52 50.55 -32.01 23.10
C LEU A 52 50.49 -30.49 23.15
N LYS A 53 51.65 -29.81 23.04
CA LYS A 53 51.72 -28.35 22.95
C LYS A 53 51.15 -27.82 21.63
N HIS A 54 51.38 -28.53 20.52
CA HIS A 54 50.85 -28.14 19.22
C HIS A 54 49.31 -28.27 19.16
N TYR A 55 48.76 -29.29 19.82
CA TYR A 55 47.31 -29.51 19.90
C TYR A 55 46.61 -28.47 20.80
N SER A 56 47.22 -28.08 21.94
CA SER A 56 46.64 -27.06 22.82
C SER A 56 46.63 -25.68 22.15
N VAL A 57 47.70 -25.34 21.43
CA VAL A 57 47.85 -24.06 20.72
C VAL A 57 46.84 -23.94 19.57
N GLN A 58 46.65 -25.00 18.77
CA GLN A 58 45.63 -25.00 17.70
C GLN A 58 44.20 -24.83 18.22
N LYS A 59 43.88 -25.42 19.37
CA LYS A 59 42.55 -25.31 19.99
C LYS A 59 42.23 -23.89 20.43
N ASP A 60 43.23 -23.12 20.87
CA ASP A 60 43.01 -21.74 21.32
C ASP A 60 42.83 -20.76 20.15
N TYR A 61 43.51 -20.97 19.03
CA TYR A 61 43.24 -20.22 17.79
C TYR A 61 41.83 -20.46 17.25
N ALA A 62 41.35 -21.71 17.28
CA ALA A 62 39.99 -22.02 16.84
C ALA A 62 38.93 -21.31 17.70
N LYS A 63 39.13 -21.20 19.02
CA LYS A 63 38.22 -20.45 19.91
C LYS A 63 38.22 -18.96 19.61
N ILE A 64 39.39 -18.36 19.42
CA ILE A 64 39.51 -16.92 19.10
C ILE A 64 38.89 -16.64 17.72
N LEU A 65 39.12 -17.50 16.73
CA LEU A 65 38.52 -17.38 15.40
C LEU A 65 37.01 -17.52 15.46
N LEU A 66 36.48 -18.46 16.25
CA LEU A 66 35.03 -18.60 16.49
C LEU A 66 34.45 -17.36 17.19
N LEU A 67 35.16 -16.80 18.17
CA LEU A 67 34.75 -15.61 18.91
C LEU A 67 34.64 -14.38 18.00
N ILE A 68 35.48 -14.28 16.96
CA ILE A 68 35.47 -13.19 15.98
C ILE A 68 34.48 -13.48 14.84
N ALA A 69 34.35 -14.73 14.41
CA ALA A 69 33.46 -15.11 13.31
C ALA A 69 31.98 -14.87 13.66
N PHE A 70 31.58 -15.12 14.91
CA PHE A 70 30.21 -14.92 15.35
C PHE A 70 29.71 -13.46 15.20
N PRO A 71 30.37 -12.42 15.76
CA PRO A 71 29.94 -11.05 15.59
C PRO A 71 29.98 -10.60 14.12
N LEU A 72 30.98 -11.03 13.34
CA LEU A 72 31.03 -10.74 11.91
C LEU A 72 29.81 -11.31 11.17
N LEU A 73 29.45 -12.57 11.45
CA LEU A 73 28.27 -13.18 10.86
C LEU A 73 26.99 -12.44 11.24
N THR A 74 26.85 -12.02 12.51
CA THR A 74 25.68 -11.26 12.95
C THR A 74 25.56 -9.91 12.23
N ILE A 75 26.67 -9.20 12.01
CA ILE A 75 26.69 -7.93 11.28
C ILE A 75 26.23 -8.14 9.83
N VAL A 76 26.70 -9.20 9.17
CA VAL A 76 26.30 -9.54 7.80
C VAL A 76 24.80 -9.84 7.71
N VAL A 77 24.27 -10.66 8.63
CA VAL A 77 22.83 -10.97 8.66
C VAL A 77 22.00 -9.71 8.93
N LEU A 78 22.41 -8.90 9.91
CA LEU A 78 21.70 -7.66 10.26
C LEU A 78 21.72 -6.66 9.08
N SER A 79 22.84 -6.57 8.37
CA SER A 79 22.98 -5.77 7.16
C SER A 79 22.02 -6.22 6.06
N CYS A 80 21.94 -7.54 5.82
CA CYS A 80 21.03 -8.11 4.83
C CYS A 80 19.55 -7.84 5.18
N VAL A 81 19.15 -8.06 6.44
CA VAL A 81 17.78 -7.77 6.91
C VAL A 81 17.43 -6.29 6.76
N THR A 82 18.37 -5.40 7.08
CA THR A 82 18.18 -3.95 6.95
C THR A 82 18.02 -3.55 5.49
N ALA A 83 18.83 -4.10 4.59
CA ALA A 83 18.72 -3.83 3.16
C ALA A 83 17.36 -4.23 2.60
N ILE A 84 16.84 -5.42 2.96
CA ILE A 84 15.50 -5.88 2.54
C ILE A 84 14.42 -4.92 3.03
N ARG A 85 14.47 -4.50 4.29
CA ARG A 85 13.50 -3.56 4.86
C ARG A 85 13.53 -2.19 4.17
N THR A 86 14.71 -1.69 3.86
CA THR A 86 14.86 -0.41 3.14
C THR A 86 14.25 -0.49 1.75
N ILE A 87 14.47 -1.58 1.01
CA ILE A 87 13.86 -1.79 -0.32
C ILE A 87 12.34 -1.82 -0.22
N GLN A 88 11.79 -2.53 0.78
CA GLN A 88 10.35 -2.57 1.02
C GLN A 88 9.77 -1.20 1.35
N MET A 89 10.44 -0.41 2.19
CA MET A 89 10.02 0.95 2.51
C MET A 89 9.99 1.87 1.28
N VAL A 90 10.99 1.78 0.41
CA VAL A 90 11.01 2.55 -0.85
C VAL A 90 9.81 2.19 -1.72
N ASN A 91 9.54 0.89 -1.91
CA ASN A 91 8.38 0.44 -2.69
C ASN A 91 7.04 0.91 -2.10
N ILE A 92 6.90 0.91 -0.77
CA ILE A 92 5.70 1.43 -0.10
C ILE A 92 5.57 2.93 -0.29
N ALA A 93 6.69 3.68 -0.19
CA ALA A 93 6.70 5.12 -0.39
C ALA A 93 6.31 5.50 -1.83
N GLU A 94 6.81 4.77 -2.84
CA GLU A 94 6.42 4.96 -4.25
C GLU A 94 4.92 4.72 -4.47
N LYS A 95 4.39 3.61 -3.95
CA LYS A 95 2.94 3.32 -4.03
C LYS A 95 2.10 4.41 -3.34
N THR A 96 2.57 4.89 -2.19
CA THR A 96 1.90 5.95 -1.43
C THR A 96 1.90 7.26 -2.21
N ARG A 97 3.03 7.61 -2.82
CA ARG A 97 3.16 8.79 -3.68
C ARG A 97 2.21 8.72 -4.88
N ASN A 98 2.17 7.59 -5.58
CA ASN A 98 1.25 7.39 -6.69
C ASN A 98 -0.22 7.53 -6.25
N ALA A 99 -0.59 6.95 -5.10
CA ALA A 99 -1.93 7.10 -4.55
C ALA A 99 -2.28 8.57 -4.22
N ILE A 100 -1.32 9.34 -3.68
CA ILE A 100 -1.50 10.77 -3.41
C ILE A 100 -1.69 11.56 -4.72
N GLU A 101 -0.89 11.27 -5.75
CA GLU A 101 -1.01 11.92 -7.06
C GLU A 101 -2.37 11.64 -7.70
N ILE A 102 -2.81 10.38 -7.71
CA ILE A 102 -4.14 9.99 -8.21
C ILE A 102 -5.23 10.72 -7.40
N ASN A 103 -5.17 10.69 -6.08
CA ASN A 103 -6.16 11.35 -5.23
C ASN A 103 -6.21 12.87 -5.47
N SER A 104 -5.06 13.49 -5.71
CA SER A 104 -4.97 14.91 -6.07
C SER A 104 -5.62 15.20 -7.42
N LEU A 105 -5.40 14.36 -8.43
CA LEU A 105 -6.04 14.49 -9.74
C LEU A 105 -7.56 14.27 -9.66
N THR A 106 -8.03 13.27 -8.92
CA THR A 106 -9.46 13.03 -8.68
C THR A 106 -10.11 14.22 -7.96
N SER A 107 -9.48 14.74 -6.90
CA SER A 107 -9.96 15.93 -6.18
C SER A 107 -10.02 17.16 -7.10
N SER A 108 -9.01 17.32 -7.95
CA SER A 108 -8.98 18.38 -8.97
C SER A 108 -10.12 18.22 -9.97
N LEU A 109 -10.39 16.99 -10.45
CA LEU A 109 -11.51 16.71 -11.35
C LEU A 109 -12.86 17.06 -10.71
N VAL A 110 -13.10 16.63 -9.47
CA VAL A 110 -14.32 16.95 -8.71
C VAL A 110 -14.51 18.47 -8.59
N ALA A 111 -13.44 19.20 -8.25
CA ALA A 111 -13.50 20.66 -8.15
C ALA A 111 -13.83 21.33 -9.51
N ARG A 112 -13.27 20.83 -10.62
CA ARG A 112 -13.62 21.33 -11.96
C ARG A 112 -15.06 21.04 -12.33
N LEU A 113 -15.56 19.83 -12.05
CA LEU A 113 -16.96 19.46 -12.25
C LEU A 113 -17.90 20.35 -11.43
N GLN A 114 -17.54 20.73 -10.19
CA GLN A 114 -18.32 21.68 -9.39
C GLN A 114 -18.42 23.07 -10.03
N VAL A 115 -17.30 23.57 -10.58
CA VAL A 115 -17.27 24.85 -11.30
C VAL A 115 -18.10 24.77 -12.57
N GLU A 116 -17.93 23.71 -13.36
CA GLU A 116 -18.70 23.45 -14.58
C GLU A 116 -20.20 23.41 -14.26
N ARG A 117 -20.62 22.64 -13.24
CA ARG A 117 -22.00 22.59 -12.75
C ARG A 117 -22.54 23.98 -12.43
N GLY A 118 -21.80 24.77 -11.65
CA GLY A 118 -22.23 26.11 -11.25
C GLY A 118 -22.47 27.03 -12.44
N LEU A 119 -21.58 26.97 -13.44
CA LEU A 119 -21.70 27.76 -14.67
C LEU A 119 -22.84 27.25 -15.57
N SER A 120 -23.01 25.94 -15.72
CA SER A 120 -24.11 25.35 -16.48
C SER A 120 -25.47 25.67 -15.87
N THR A 121 -25.63 25.54 -14.54
CA THR A 121 -26.85 25.92 -13.84
C THR A 121 -27.14 27.42 -13.99
N GLY A 122 -26.12 28.27 -13.89
CA GLY A 122 -26.26 29.71 -14.14
C GLY A 122 -26.72 30.02 -15.56
N LEU A 123 -26.15 29.35 -16.56
CA LEU A 123 -26.52 29.49 -17.97
C LEU A 123 -27.97 29.06 -18.22
N LEU A 124 -28.39 27.92 -17.64
CA LEU A 124 -29.75 27.39 -17.76
C LEU A 124 -30.79 28.27 -17.04
N GLY A 125 -30.43 28.82 -15.87
CA GLY A 125 -31.31 29.71 -15.09
C GLY A 125 -31.39 31.14 -15.65
N SER A 126 -30.49 31.53 -16.55
CA SER A 126 -30.50 32.82 -17.21
C SER A 126 -31.54 32.86 -18.34
N SER A 127 -32.82 33.02 -17.99
CA SER A 127 -33.89 33.31 -18.94
C SER A 127 -34.01 34.83 -19.18
N GLY A 128 -33.78 35.29 -20.40
CA GLY A 128 -34.51 36.46 -20.91
C GLY A 128 -33.72 37.62 -21.49
N ASN A 129 -32.75 38.25 -20.80
CA ASN A 129 -32.43 39.65 -21.15
C ASN A 129 -30.96 40.09 -21.02
N THR A 130 -30.00 39.18 -20.99
CA THR A 130 -28.57 39.56 -20.89
C THR A 130 -27.75 38.79 -21.93
N SER A 131 -26.75 39.44 -22.53
CA SER A 131 -25.81 38.76 -23.42
C SER A 131 -25.17 37.58 -22.69
N LEU A 132 -25.42 36.37 -23.19
CA LEU A 132 -24.95 35.12 -22.60
C LEU A 132 -23.54 34.75 -23.03
N GLU A 133 -23.01 35.44 -24.05
CA GLU A 133 -21.65 35.26 -24.57
C GLU A 133 -20.57 35.17 -23.47
N PRO A 134 -20.54 36.05 -22.44
CA PRO A 134 -19.54 35.96 -21.39
C PRO A 134 -19.69 34.70 -20.51
N GLN A 135 -20.92 34.20 -20.35
CA GLN A 135 -21.19 33.00 -19.56
C GLN A 135 -20.83 31.74 -20.34
N ILE A 136 -21.16 31.69 -21.63
CA ILE A 136 -20.79 30.59 -22.54
C ILE A 136 -19.27 30.47 -22.58
N LYS A 137 -18.54 31.58 -22.77
CA LYS A 137 -17.08 31.57 -22.77
C LYS A 137 -16.47 31.07 -21.45
N LYS A 138 -17.07 31.43 -20.31
CA LYS A 138 -16.64 30.91 -19.00
C LYS A 138 -16.91 29.43 -18.87
N LEU A 139 -18.07 28.97 -19.35
CA LEU A 139 -18.45 27.56 -19.33
C LEU A 139 -17.52 26.72 -20.22
N ASP A 140 -17.20 27.18 -21.43
CA ASP A 140 -16.27 26.49 -22.33
C ASP A 140 -14.87 26.39 -21.71
N ASN A 141 -14.40 27.45 -21.06
CA ASN A 141 -13.13 27.39 -20.34
C ASN A 141 -13.18 26.37 -19.18
N ALA A 142 -14.29 26.30 -18.44
CA ALA A 142 -14.45 25.30 -17.38
C ALA A 142 -14.46 23.87 -17.94
N ARG A 143 -15.16 23.64 -19.07
CA ARG A 143 -15.18 22.35 -19.77
C ARG A 143 -13.79 21.91 -20.22
N ASN A 144 -13.03 22.81 -20.84
CA ASN A 144 -11.65 22.53 -21.26
C ASN A 144 -10.75 22.14 -20.07
N LEU A 145 -10.94 22.78 -18.91
CA LEU A 145 -10.20 22.44 -17.69
C LEU A 145 -10.61 21.07 -17.13
N THR A 146 -11.90 20.74 -17.16
CA THR A 146 -12.40 19.39 -16.82
C THR A 146 -11.79 18.34 -17.76
N ASP A 147 -11.78 18.60 -19.07
CA ASP A 147 -11.29 17.67 -20.08
C ASP A 147 -9.77 17.46 -19.98
N GLY A 148 -9.02 18.50 -19.62
CA GLY A 148 -7.60 18.39 -19.29
C GLY A 148 -7.37 17.44 -18.11
N ASN A 149 -8.15 17.56 -17.03
CA ASN A 149 -8.04 16.66 -15.87
C ASN A 149 -8.44 15.22 -16.22
N LEU A 150 -9.49 15.02 -17.02
CA LEU A 150 -9.89 13.70 -17.50
C LEU A 150 -8.78 13.05 -18.34
N THR A 151 -8.12 13.85 -19.18
CA THR A 151 -6.98 13.39 -19.99
C THR A 151 -5.81 12.97 -19.12
N LEU A 152 -5.44 13.79 -18.12
CA LEU A 152 -4.37 13.46 -17.17
C LEU A 152 -4.66 12.16 -16.40
N LEU A 153 -5.91 11.94 -15.97
CA LEU A 153 -6.32 10.70 -15.33
C LEU A 153 -6.29 9.50 -16.29
N LYS A 154 -6.65 9.70 -17.56
CA LYS A 154 -6.63 8.65 -18.59
C LYS A 154 -5.21 8.20 -18.95
N GLU A 155 -4.24 9.10 -18.91
CA GLU A 155 -2.84 8.82 -19.18
C GLU A 155 -2.16 8.01 -18.06
N ARG A 156 -2.77 7.93 -16.87
CA ARG A 156 -2.28 7.12 -15.75
C ARG A 156 -2.65 5.65 -15.94
N SER A 157 -1.67 4.82 -16.25
CA SER A 157 -1.83 3.36 -16.39
C SER A 157 -2.14 2.64 -15.07
N ASP A 158 -1.82 3.26 -13.94
CA ASP A 158 -2.05 2.75 -12.59
C ASP A 158 -3.42 3.13 -12.01
N PHE A 159 -4.20 3.93 -12.74
CA PHE A 159 -5.51 4.38 -12.28
C PHE A 159 -6.56 3.26 -12.43
N GLN A 160 -7.10 2.83 -11.29
CA GLN A 160 -8.28 1.96 -11.25
C GLN A 160 -9.51 2.82 -11.06
N PHE A 161 -10.38 2.84 -12.07
CA PHE A 161 -11.63 3.58 -12.00
C PHE A 161 -12.58 2.89 -11.01
N PRO A 162 -13.07 3.59 -9.97
CA PRO A 162 -14.07 3.02 -9.08
C PRO A 162 -15.38 2.80 -9.84
N GLU A 163 -16.17 1.81 -9.43
CA GLU A 163 -17.52 1.65 -9.96
C GLU A 163 -18.41 2.77 -9.39
N ILE A 164 -18.98 3.61 -10.27
CA ILE A 164 -19.79 4.78 -9.89
C ILE A 164 -21.22 4.54 -10.39
N VAL A 165 -22.20 4.60 -9.51
CA VAL A 165 -23.63 4.54 -9.84
C VAL A 165 -24.16 5.96 -10.04
N VAL A 166 -24.82 6.18 -11.18
CA VAL A 166 -25.45 7.46 -11.54
C VAL A 166 -26.89 7.17 -11.93
N GLY A 167 -27.80 7.45 -11.00
CA GLY A 167 -29.22 7.10 -11.14
C GLY A 167 -29.40 5.58 -11.17
N ASN A 168 -29.83 5.04 -12.32
CA ASN A 168 -30.04 3.59 -12.52
C ASN A 168 -28.92 2.93 -13.35
N GLU A 169 -27.87 3.68 -13.69
CA GLU A 169 -26.77 3.20 -14.50
C GLU A 169 -25.49 3.10 -13.68
N THR A 170 -24.62 2.18 -14.06
CA THR A 170 -23.34 1.98 -13.41
C THR A 170 -22.22 2.25 -14.39
N ILE A 171 -21.39 3.23 -14.07
CA ILE A 171 -20.22 3.66 -14.82
C ILE A 171 -19.03 2.86 -14.31
N ARG A 172 -18.44 2.05 -15.19
CA ARG A 172 -17.34 1.13 -14.88
C ARG A 172 -16.00 1.58 -15.43
N SER A 173 -15.99 2.65 -16.22
CA SER A 173 -14.75 3.17 -16.79
C SER A 173 -14.76 4.69 -16.91
N LEU A 174 -13.55 5.25 -16.92
CA LEU A 174 -13.32 6.67 -17.19
C LEU A 174 -13.86 7.09 -18.58
N HIS A 175 -13.86 6.17 -19.55
CA HIS A 175 -14.42 6.42 -20.86
C HIS A 175 -15.95 6.58 -20.81
N GLU A 176 -16.65 5.68 -20.13
CA GLU A 176 -18.10 5.79 -19.92
C GLU A 176 -18.46 7.07 -19.16
N LEU A 177 -17.68 7.44 -18.14
CA LEU A 177 -17.83 8.72 -17.44
C LEU A 177 -17.72 9.91 -18.40
N THR A 178 -16.70 9.89 -19.25
CA THR A 178 -16.45 10.96 -20.21
C THR A 178 -17.59 11.09 -21.21
N GLU A 179 -18.08 9.97 -21.75
CA GLU A 179 -19.23 9.95 -22.66
C GLU A 179 -20.50 10.48 -21.98
N LYS A 180 -20.73 10.12 -20.72
CA LYS A 180 -21.85 10.65 -19.92
C LYS A 180 -21.77 12.16 -19.74
N ILE A 181 -20.59 12.69 -19.39
CA ILE A 181 -20.37 14.14 -19.27
C ILE A 181 -20.61 14.84 -20.60
N ILE A 182 -20.08 14.32 -21.71
CA ILE A 182 -20.27 14.89 -23.05
C ILE A 182 -21.75 14.88 -23.45
N GLY A 183 -22.45 13.77 -23.21
CA GLY A 183 -23.88 13.65 -23.47
C GLY A 183 -24.70 14.68 -22.70
N HIS A 184 -24.40 14.85 -21.41
CA HIS A 184 -25.05 15.85 -20.56
C HIS A 184 -24.77 17.28 -21.01
N ARG A 185 -23.53 17.60 -21.40
CA ARG A 185 -23.15 18.93 -21.94
C ARG A 185 -23.97 19.31 -23.16
N LYS A 186 -24.21 18.36 -24.09
CA LYS A 186 -25.09 18.59 -25.25
C LYS A 186 -26.52 18.96 -24.81
N GLY A 187 -27.02 18.33 -23.75
CA GLY A 187 -28.31 18.67 -23.17
C GLY A 187 -28.36 20.08 -22.56
N VAL A 188 -27.28 20.49 -21.88
CA VAL A 188 -27.11 21.86 -21.36
C VAL A 188 -27.07 22.88 -22.51
N ASP A 189 -26.29 22.61 -23.55
CA ASP A 189 -26.12 23.50 -24.71
C ASP A 189 -27.44 23.68 -25.47
N ASN A 190 -28.19 22.60 -25.64
CA ASN A 190 -29.51 22.61 -26.26
C ASN A 190 -30.62 23.11 -25.31
N ARG A 191 -30.29 23.40 -24.04
CA ARG A 191 -31.25 23.74 -22.98
C ARG A 191 -32.38 22.73 -22.83
N SER A 192 -32.13 21.47 -23.19
CA SER A 192 -33.10 20.38 -23.06
C SER A 192 -33.12 19.78 -21.64
N VAL A 193 -32.29 20.30 -20.74
CA VAL A 193 -32.08 19.85 -19.37
C VAL A 193 -32.43 20.99 -18.43
N THR A 194 -33.11 20.71 -17.33
CA THR A 194 -33.44 21.74 -16.34
C THR A 194 -32.24 22.08 -15.46
N PRO A 195 -32.20 23.27 -14.82
CA PRO A 195 -31.17 23.57 -13.83
C PRO A 195 -31.08 22.53 -12.70
N GLU A 196 -32.22 21.94 -12.31
CA GLU A 196 -32.31 20.90 -11.28
C GLU A 196 -31.68 19.58 -11.75
N ASP A 197 -32.05 19.11 -12.95
CA ASP A 197 -31.45 17.91 -13.55
C ASP A 197 -29.93 18.04 -13.69
N ASN A 198 -29.45 19.24 -14.05
CA ASN A 198 -28.01 19.51 -14.14
C ASN A 198 -27.31 19.36 -12.79
N VAL A 199 -27.90 19.90 -11.72
CA VAL A 199 -27.35 19.77 -10.37
C VAL A 199 -27.33 18.31 -9.92
N ASN A 200 -28.43 17.58 -10.15
CA ASN A 200 -28.56 16.18 -9.76
C ASN A 200 -27.55 15.28 -10.47
N PHE A 201 -27.40 15.44 -11.80
CA PHE A 201 -26.42 14.69 -12.59
C PHE A 201 -25.01 14.88 -12.04
N THR A 202 -24.55 16.13 -11.88
CA THR A 202 -23.18 16.33 -11.40
C THR A 202 -23.03 15.97 -9.92
N HIS A 203 -24.08 16.08 -9.11
CA HIS A 203 -24.00 15.69 -7.69
C HIS A 203 -23.78 14.19 -7.52
N GLN A 204 -24.48 13.36 -8.29
CA GLN A 204 -24.29 11.92 -8.32
C GLN A 204 -22.86 11.55 -8.73
N LEU A 205 -22.30 12.25 -9.73
CA LEU A 205 -20.92 12.07 -10.15
C LEU A 205 -19.86 12.39 -9.08
N MET A 206 -20.19 13.22 -8.08
CA MET A 206 -19.25 13.64 -7.03
C MET A 206 -19.37 12.85 -5.73
N LEU A 207 -20.55 12.28 -5.43
CA LEU A 207 -20.78 11.54 -4.19
C LEU A 207 -20.24 10.11 -4.24
N GLU A 208 -20.08 9.58 -5.45
CA GLU A 208 -19.65 8.21 -5.69
C GLU A 208 -18.21 8.11 -6.22
N SER A 209 -17.51 9.25 -6.31
CA SER A 209 -16.08 9.37 -6.66
C SER A 209 -15.20 9.51 -5.42
#